data_AF-A0A8T1BVV7-F1
#
_entry.id   AF-A0A8T1BVV7-F1
#
_cell.length_a   1.000
_cell.length_b   1.000
_cell.length_c   1.000
_cell.angle_alpha   90.00
_cell.angle_beta   90.00
_cell.angle_gamma   90.00
#
_symmetry.space_group_name_H-M   'P 1'
#
loop_
_entity.id
_entity.type
_entity.pdbx_description
1 polymer ?
#
loop_
_entity_poly.entity_id
_entity_poly.type
_entity_poly.pdbx_seq_one_letter_code
_entity_poly.pdbx_strand_id
1 'polypeptide(L)'
;MATNRSQAKRRRLLVAAASVGDALDVEMAEEAPAVGAAQQWVDSTTMKFPEGLPLEKVYSQSDIYVRDCYPQYYKRITGMLEGRKTGRTTVTGMPGIGKSIFFGYFLKRYSFENVSLRS
;
A
#
# COMPACT_ATOMS: atom_id res chain seq x y z
N MET A 1 -36.41 -1.60 47.48
CA MET A 1 -36.74 -0.50 46.54
C MET A 1 -35.45 0.16 46.09
N ALA A 2 -35.39 0.51 44.80
CA ALA A 2 -34.38 1.34 44.11
C ALA A 2 -32.97 0.75 43.88
N THR A 3 -32.82 0.20 42.67
CA THR A 3 -31.58 0.09 41.89
C THR A 3 -30.94 1.45 41.64
N ASN A 4 -29.59 1.51 41.52
CA ASN A 4 -28.96 2.44 40.58
C ASN A 4 -27.60 1.94 40.09
N ARG A 5 -27.50 1.84 38.76
CA ARG A 5 -26.28 1.66 37.95
C ARG A 5 -25.50 2.98 37.92
N SER A 6 -24.18 2.93 37.99
CA SER A 6 -23.33 3.80 37.17
C SER A 6 -21.89 3.28 37.14
N GLN A 7 -21.42 2.92 35.95
CA GLN A 7 -20.01 2.69 35.66
C GLN A 7 -19.33 4.01 35.33
N ALA A 8 -18.09 4.23 35.79
CA ALA A 8 -17.06 4.90 34.99
C ALA A 8 -15.67 4.88 35.65
N LYS A 9 -14.72 4.29 34.91
CA LYS A 9 -13.39 4.84 34.62
C LYS A 9 -12.40 4.96 35.80
N ARG A 10 -11.81 3.82 36.19
CA ARG A 10 -10.57 3.81 36.98
C ARG A 10 -9.39 4.28 36.11
N ARG A 11 -8.96 5.53 36.31
CA ARG A 11 -7.62 5.99 35.94
C ARG A 11 -6.64 5.31 36.90
N ARG A 12 -5.79 4.42 36.38
CA ARG A 12 -4.65 3.89 37.14
C ARG A 12 -3.38 4.56 36.60
N LEU A 13 -2.94 5.58 37.32
CA LEU A 13 -1.59 6.11 37.25
C LEU A 13 -0.68 5.01 37.82
N LEU A 14 0.33 4.57 37.09
CA LEU A 14 1.37 3.71 37.65
C LEU A 14 2.74 4.28 37.27
N VAL A 15 3.27 4.92 38.32
CA VAL A 15 4.63 5.34 38.62
C VAL A 15 5.65 4.32 38.12
N ALA A 16 6.67 4.80 37.40
CA ALA A 16 7.88 4.03 37.16
C ALA A 16 8.67 3.91 38.47
N ALA A 17 8.85 2.68 38.95
CA ALA A 17 9.77 2.33 40.01
C ALA A 17 10.82 1.37 39.42
N ALA A 18 12.09 1.73 39.57
CA ALA A 18 13.23 0.90 39.20
C ALA A 18 13.57 -0.06 40.35
N SER A 19 13.78 -1.35 40.03
CA SER A 19 14.74 -2.22 40.73
C SER A 19 14.90 -3.57 40.03
N VAL A 20 16.13 -3.85 39.59
CA VAL A 20 16.90 -5.11 39.56
C VAL A 20 16.16 -6.45 39.73
N GLY A 21 16.39 -7.38 38.79
CA GLY A 21 16.29 -8.82 39.07
C GLY A 21 15.79 -9.71 37.93
N ASP A 22 16.70 -10.50 37.39
CA ASP A 22 16.53 -11.85 36.82
C ASP A 22 15.90 -12.10 35.43
N ALA A 23 16.50 -13.11 34.82
CA ALA A 23 16.44 -13.52 33.43
C ALA A 23 15.07 -14.03 32.98
N LEU A 24 14.66 -13.61 31.79
CA LEU A 24 13.67 -14.31 30.98
C LEU A 24 14.14 -14.28 29.52
N ASP A 25 14.28 -15.49 28.97
CA ASP A 25 14.59 -15.78 27.58
C ASP A 25 13.74 -14.94 26.64
N VAL A 26 14.38 -14.00 25.94
CA VAL A 26 13.78 -13.35 24.77
C VAL A 26 14.29 -14.14 23.58
N GLU A 27 13.45 -15.04 23.06
CA GLU A 27 13.62 -15.55 21.71
C GLU A 27 13.94 -14.36 20.81
N MET A 28 15.09 -14.42 20.15
CA MET A 28 15.44 -13.53 19.06
C MET A 28 14.38 -13.74 17.98
N ALA A 29 13.31 -12.94 18.07
CA ALA A 29 12.45 -12.67 16.95
C ALA A 29 13.39 -12.21 15.84
N GLU A 30 13.55 -13.09 14.85
CA GLU A 30 14.27 -12.85 13.63
C GLU A 30 13.77 -11.51 13.08
N GLU A 31 14.56 -10.47 13.30
CA GLU A 31 14.29 -9.13 12.83
C GLU A 31 14.37 -9.24 11.30
N ALA A 32 13.20 -9.36 10.68
CA ALA A 32 13.06 -9.40 9.24
C ALA A 32 13.90 -8.24 8.66
N PRO A 33 14.80 -8.52 7.71
CA PRO A 33 15.81 -7.56 7.30
C PRO A 33 15.13 -6.30 6.80
N ALA A 34 15.57 -5.16 7.35
CA ALA A 34 15.13 -3.83 6.99
C ALA A 34 14.91 -3.72 5.49
N VAL A 35 13.63 -3.59 5.10
CA VAL A 35 13.20 -3.37 3.72
C VAL A 35 13.94 -2.13 3.23
N GLY A 36 14.95 -2.34 2.39
CA GLY A 36 15.76 -1.28 1.81
C GLY A 36 14.86 -0.20 1.26
N ALA A 37 15.17 1.07 1.55
CA ALA A 37 14.36 2.22 1.21
C ALA A 37 13.77 2.08 -0.20
N ALA A 38 12.46 1.85 -0.27
CA ALA A 38 11.76 1.64 -1.53
C ALA A 38 12.06 2.82 -2.46
N GLN A 39 12.45 2.54 -3.70
CA GLN A 39 12.69 3.61 -4.68
C GLN A 39 11.42 4.45 -4.79
N GLN A 40 11.55 5.76 -4.56
CA GLN A 40 10.40 6.66 -4.55
C GLN A 40 9.99 6.97 -6.00
N TRP A 41 8.76 6.63 -6.36
CA TRP A 41 8.20 7.03 -7.66
C TRP A 41 8.04 8.55 -7.73
N VAL A 42 8.57 9.15 -8.79
CA VAL A 42 8.39 10.58 -9.09
C VAL A 42 7.31 10.72 -10.14
N ASP A 43 6.23 11.43 -9.82
CA ASP A 43 5.17 11.70 -10.78
C ASP A 43 5.67 12.69 -11.85
N SER A 44 5.51 12.29 -13.11
CA SER A 44 5.85 13.05 -14.30
C SER A 44 4.61 13.17 -15.17
N THR A 45 4.47 14.29 -15.89
CA THR A 45 3.36 14.54 -16.83
C THR A 45 3.31 13.52 -17.97
N THR A 46 4.45 12.90 -18.29
CA THR A 46 4.57 11.87 -19.33
C THR A 46 5.38 10.68 -18.84
N MET A 47 5.07 9.50 -19.36
CA MET A 47 5.85 8.29 -19.11
C MET A 47 5.89 7.37 -20.33
N LYS A 48 6.96 6.57 -20.45
CA LYS A 48 7.00 5.48 -21.42
C LYS A 48 5.98 4.39 -21.06
N PHE A 49 5.18 3.95 -22.02
CA PHE A 49 4.26 2.84 -21.80
C PHE A 49 5.05 1.54 -21.56
N PRO A 50 4.72 0.73 -20.55
CA PRO A 50 5.43 -0.53 -20.31
C PRO A 50 5.16 -1.55 -21.42
N GLU A 51 6.20 -2.28 -21.80
CA GLU A 51 6.13 -3.39 -22.74
C GLU A 51 5.69 -4.69 -22.04
N GLY A 52 5.21 -5.66 -22.83
CA GLY A 52 4.88 -7.00 -22.32
C GLY A 52 3.63 -7.06 -21.41
N LEU A 53 2.78 -6.03 -21.44
CA LEU A 53 1.49 -6.10 -20.75
C LEU A 53 0.54 -7.08 -21.47
N PRO A 54 -0.33 -7.79 -20.72
CA PRO A 54 -1.37 -8.64 -21.29
C PRO A 54 -2.53 -7.79 -21.85
N LEU A 55 -2.24 -6.98 -22.88
CA LEU A 55 -3.22 -6.20 -23.61
C LEU A 55 -3.56 -6.90 -24.93
N GLU A 56 -4.84 -6.93 -25.28
CA GLU A 56 -5.32 -7.48 -26.55
C GLU A 56 -4.70 -6.77 -27.77
N LYS A 57 -4.44 -5.46 -27.63
CA LYS A 57 -3.81 -4.64 -28.66
C LYS A 57 -2.53 -4.04 -28.10
N VAL A 58 -1.44 -4.18 -28.86
CA VAL A 58 -0.18 -3.49 -28.58
C VAL A 58 -0.43 -1.99 -28.66
N TYR A 59 0.03 -1.27 -27.65
CA TYR A 59 -0.04 0.18 -27.64
C TYR A 59 1.14 0.74 -28.42
N SER A 60 0.88 1.29 -29.61
CA SER A 60 1.94 1.71 -30.55
C SER A 60 2.66 2.99 -30.14
N GLN A 61 2.09 3.78 -29.22
CA GLN A 61 2.71 5.02 -28.77
C GLN A 61 3.71 4.74 -27.65
N SER A 62 4.92 5.30 -27.78
CA SER A 62 5.97 5.07 -26.79
C SER A 62 5.73 5.87 -25.51
N ASP A 63 5.24 7.11 -25.60
CA ASP A 63 4.92 7.97 -24.46
C ASP A 63 3.41 8.14 -24.26
N ILE A 64 2.99 8.06 -23.00
CA ILE A 64 1.62 8.35 -22.57
C ILE A 64 1.59 9.54 -21.62
N TYR A 65 0.50 10.29 -21.68
CA TYR A 65 0.21 11.35 -20.73
C TYR A 65 -0.31 10.76 -19.41
N VAL A 66 0.32 11.15 -18.31
CA VAL A 66 -0.12 10.79 -16.95
C VAL A 66 -1.15 11.81 -16.51
N ARG A 67 -2.39 11.36 -16.28
CA ARG A 67 -3.45 12.25 -15.80
C ARG A 67 -3.31 12.52 -14.31
N ASP A 68 -3.73 13.70 -13.87
CA ASP A 68 -3.67 14.13 -12.46
C ASP A 68 -4.43 13.19 -11.50
N CYS A 69 -5.40 12.43 -12.01
CA CYS A 69 -6.14 11.45 -11.24
C CYS A 69 -5.41 10.11 -11.06
N TYR A 70 -4.37 9.82 -11.86
CA TYR A 70 -3.67 8.53 -11.82
C TYR A 70 -2.96 8.29 -10.47
N PRO A 71 -2.21 9.25 -9.89
CA PRO A 71 -1.59 9.07 -8.58
C PRO A 71 -2.64 8.86 -7.47
N GLN A 72 -3.79 9.54 -7.57
CA GLN A 72 -4.88 9.40 -6.60
C GLN A 72 -5.51 8.01 -6.66
N TYR A 73 -5.75 7.47 -7.87
CA TYR A 73 -6.26 6.12 -8.04
C TYR A 73 -5.25 5.08 -7.61
N TYR A 74 -3.97 5.26 -7.92
CA TYR A 74 -2.89 4.39 -7.48
C TYR A 74 -2.90 4.23 -5.96
N LYS A 75 -2.85 5.34 -5.21
CA LYS A 75 -2.88 5.34 -3.74
C LYS A 75 -4.11 4.64 -3.16
N ARG A 76 -5.27 4.82 -3.78
CA ARG A 76 -6.51 4.15 -3.34
C ARG A 76 -6.45 2.65 -3.57
N ILE A 77 -5.95 2.21 -4.73
CA ILE A 77 -5.87 0.79 -5.08
C ILE A 77 -4.82 0.08 -4.23
N THR A 78 -3.61 0.65 -4.09
CA THR A 78 -2.56 0.04 -3.26
C THR A 78 -2.98 -0.04 -1.80
N GLY A 79 -3.63 0.98 -1.24
CA GLY A 79 -4.17 0.93 0.12
C GLY A 79 -5.23 -0.15 0.33
N MET A 80 -5.98 -0.53 -0.71
CA MET A 80 -6.91 -1.66 -0.65
C MET A 80 -6.18 -3.02 -0.71
N LEU A 81 -5.12 -3.11 -1.52
CA LEU A 81 -4.31 -4.33 -1.68
C LEU A 81 -3.45 -4.64 -0.44
N GLU A 82 -2.76 -3.64 0.11
CA GLU A 82 -1.88 -3.79 1.29
C GLU A 82 -2.64 -4.24 2.53
N GLY A 83 -3.85 -3.72 2.72
CA GLY A 83 -4.68 -4.08 3.87
C GLY A 83 -5.21 -5.52 3.85
N ARG A 84 -4.96 -6.30 2.78
CA ARG A 84 -5.60 -7.60 2.48
C ARG A 84 -7.13 -7.57 2.64
N LYS A 85 -7.75 -6.38 2.58
CA LYS A 85 -9.19 -6.18 2.78
C LYS A 85 -9.98 -6.68 1.58
N THR A 86 -9.35 -6.69 0.40
CA THR A 86 -9.94 -7.13 -0.85
C THR A 86 -8.91 -7.90 -1.68
N GLY A 87 -9.25 -9.14 -2.07
CA GLY A 87 -8.40 -9.94 -2.97
C GLY A 87 -8.47 -9.50 -4.45
N ARG A 88 -9.38 -8.59 -4.79
CA ARG A 88 -9.59 -8.11 -6.16
C ARG A 88 -10.15 -6.69 -6.16
N THR A 89 -9.59 -5.83 -7.02
CA THR A 89 -10.11 -4.48 -7.30
C THR A 89 -10.42 -4.37 -8.79
N THR A 90 -11.63 -3.92 -9.13
CA THR A 90 -12.07 -3.73 -10.52
C THR A 90 -12.19 -2.23 -10.81
N VAL A 91 -11.50 -1.75 -11.85
CA VAL A 91 -11.60 -0.36 -12.31
C VAL A 91 -12.62 -0.27 -13.44
N THR A 92 -13.72 0.44 -13.20
CA THR A 92 -14.80 0.64 -14.18
C THR A 92 -14.82 2.08 -14.69
N GLY A 93 -15.51 2.30 -15.81
CA GLY A 93 -15.63 3.62 -16.42
C GLY A 93 -16.06 3.53 -17.87
N MET A 94 -16.44 4.67 -18.47
CA MET A 94 -16.90 4.72 -19.85
C MET A 94 -15.88 4.14 -20.84
N PRO A 95 -16.32 3.50 -21.94
CA PRO A 95 -15.44 3.15 -23.05
C PRO A 95 -14.62 4.37 -23.52
N GLY A 96 -13.37 4.14 -23.94
CA GLY A 96 -12.50 5.21 -24.43
C GLY A 96 -11.85 6.12 -23.37
N ILE A 97 -12.23 6.06 -22.09
CA ILE A 97 -11.68 6.96 -21.05
C ILE A 97 -10.19 6.71 -20.72
N GLY A 98 -9.57 5.66 -21.27
CA GLY A 98 -8.15 5.34 -21.03
C GLY A 98 -7.88 4.37 -19.88
N LYS A 99 -8.81 3.42 -19.61
CA LYS A 99 -8.61 2.39 -18.57
C LYS A 99 -7.37 1.52 -18.80
N SER A 100 -7.12 1.10 -20.05
CA SER A 100 -5.94 0.30 -20.40
C SER A 100 -4.63 1.08 -20.21
N ILE A 101 -4.66 2.40 -20.47
CA ILE A 101 -3.53 3.29 -20.25
C ILE A 101 -3.23 3.40 -18.74
N PHE A 102 -4.27 3.60 -17.93
CA PHE A 102 -4.15 3.59 -16.47
C PHE A 102 -3.62 2.24 -15.94
N PHE A 103 -4.08 1.12 -16.50
CA PHE A 103 -3.58 -0.20 -16.11
C PHE A 103 -2.06 -0.33 -16.33
N GLY A 104 -1.56 0.17 -17.46
CA GLY A 104 -0.12 0.22 -17.70
C GLY A 104 0.65 1.16 -16.76
N TYR A 105 0.10 2.35 -16.48
CA TYR A 105 0.64 3.24 -15.44
C TYR A 105 0.76 2.51 -14.10
N PHE A 106 -0.33 1.86 -13.66
CA PHE A 106 -0.40 1.15 -12.39
C PHE A 106 0.66 0.05 -12.31
N LEU A 107 0.73 -0.84 -13.30
CA LEU A 107 1.68 -1.95 -13.28
C LEU A 107 3.13 -1.48 -13.30
N LYS A 108 3.45 -0.45 -14.08
CA LYS A 108 4.81 0.09 -14.14
C LYS A 108 5.23 0.71 -12.81
N ARG A 109 4.38 1.54 -12.21
CA ARG A 109 4.63 2.14 -10.89
C ARG A 109 4.70 1.09 -9.79
N TYR A 110 3.76 0.17 -9.76
CA TYR A 110 3.72 -0.91 -8.77
C TYR A 110 4.95 -1.79 -8.85
N SER A 111 5.40 -2.15 -10.06
CA SER A 111 6.61 -2.96 -10.26
C SER A 111 7.88 -2.24 -9.84
N PHE A 112 7.93 -0.91 -10.02
CA PHE A 112 9.06 -0.07 -9.60
C PHE A 112 9.14 0.06 -8.08
N GLU A 113 8.00 0.21 -7.41
CA GLU A 113 7.94 0.33 -5.94
C GLU A 113 8.11 -1.03 -5.23
N ASN A 114 7.78 -2.15 -5.89
CA ASN A 114 7.75 -3.51 -5.30
C ASN A 114 8.73 -4.49 -5.99
N VAL A 115 9.95 -4.04 -6.30
CA VAL A 115 10.97 -4.83 -7.02
C VAL A 115 11.33 -6.15 -6.31
N SER A 116 11.08 -6.29 -5.00
CA SER A 116 11.41 -7.46 -4.18
C SER A 116 10.52 -8.70 -4.36
N LEU A 117 9.46 -8.66 -5.19
CA LEU A 117 8.52 -9.78 -5.37
C LEU A 117 8.81 -10.67 -6.60
N ARG A 118 9.99 -10.57 -7.21
CA ARG A 118 10.42 -11.37 -8.39
C ARG A 118 11.54 -12.38 -8.05
N SER A 119 11.44 -13.09 -6.93
CA SER A 119 12.28 -14.27 -6.64
C SER A 119 11.64 -15.54 -7.17
#